data_AF-A0A8B3C3A1-F1
#
_entry.id   AF-A0A8B3C3A1-F1
#
_cell.length_a   1.000
_cell.length_b   1.000
_cell.length_c   1.000
_cell.angle_alpha   90.00
_cell.angle_beta   90.00
_cell.angle_gamma   90.00
#
_symmetry.space_group_name_H-M   'P 1'
#
loop_
_entity.id
_entity.type
_entity.pdbx_description
1 polymer ?
#
loop_
_entity_poly.entity_id
_entity_poly.type
_entity_poly.pdbx_seq_one_letter_code
_entity_poly.pdbx_strand_id
1 'polypeptide(L)'
;MMKTKLFTAVLACLSVAMLFSGCKDDKNDDAVHAYVMRAAITEAGDLDALTVTLINSELESMCNQVGTKILTESEAREMFDLMVKQIEKSMESIDFGDITKPVGFTVTLNYQNDGKVAFSKTFTVDPK
;
A
#
# COMPACT_ATOMS: atom_id res chain seq x y z
N MET A 1 -4.76 5.19 19.71
CA MET A 1 -3.73 5.95 18.97
C MET A 1 -3.34 5.29 17.64
N MET A 2 -3.18 3.96 17.57
CA MET A 2 -2.84 3.26 16.32
C MET A 2 -3.90 3.41 15.22
N LYS A 3 -5.18 3.19 15.55
CA LYS A 3 -6.31 3.37 14.60
C LYS A 3 -6.30 4.74 13.92
N THR A 4 -6.14 5.83 14.67
CA THR A 4 -6.16 7.20 14.14
C THR A 4 -5.06 7.48 13.12
N LYS A 5 -3.88 6.86 13.29
CA LYS A 5 -2.75 6.98 12.36
C LYS A 5 -2.98 6.19 11.08
N LEU A 6 -3.52 4.97 11.17
CA LEU A 6 -3.93 4.21 9.98
C LEU A 6 -5.07 4.89 9.21
N PHE A 7 -6.05 5.50 9.89
CA PHE A 7 -7.08 6.30 9.22
C PHE A 7 -6.50 7.47 8.41
N THR A 8 -5.42 8.10 8.90
CA THR A 8 -4.73 9.17 8.18
C THR A 8 -3.96 8.63 6.97
N ALA A 9 -3.35 7.45 7.12
CA ALA A 9 -2.69 6.73 6.02
C ALA A 9 -3.65 6.43 4.87
N VAL A 10 -4.86 5.95 5.22
CA VAL A 10 -5.93 5.66 4.27
C VAL A 10 -6.36 6.90 3.50
N LEU A 11 -6.59 8.02 4.19
CA LEU A 11 -6.99 9.27 3.55
C LEU A 11 -5.90 9.82 2.60
N ALA A 12 -4.63 9.72 2.99
CA ALA A 12 -3.52 10.10 2.13
C ALA A 12 -3.44 9.21 0.88
N CYS A 13 -3.55 7.89 1.05
CA CYS A 13 -3.56 6.91 -0.02
C CYS A 13 -4.69 7.15 -1.03
N LEU A 14 -5.90 7.43 -0.53
CA LEU A 14 -7.04 7.83 -1.35
C LEU A 14 -6.76 9.10 -2.17
N SER A 15 -6.10 10.10 -1.56
CA SER A 15 -5.76 11.34 -2.26
C SER A 15 -4.82 11.12 -3.44
N VAL A 16 -3.81 10.26 -3.29
CA VAL A 16 -2.90 9.86 -4.38
C VAL A 16 -3.65 9.08 -5.46
N ALA A 17 -4.46 8.11 -5.04
CA ALA A 17 -5.27 7.30 -5.97
C ALA A 17 -6.26 8.12 -6.80
N MET A 18 -6.70 9.29 -6.33
CA MET A 18 -7.56 10.23 -7.07
C MET A 18 -6.80 11.01 -8.14
N LEU A 19 -5.50 11.25 -7.99
CA LEU A 19 -4.68 11.95 -9.00
C LEU A 19 -4.57 11.15 -10.31
N PHE A 20 -4.67 9.82 -10.22
CA PHE A 20 -4.60 8.90 -11.36
C PHE A 20 -6.00 8.47 -11.86
N SER A 21 -7.07 9.15 -11.42
CA SER A 21 -8.48 8.85 -11.78
C SER A 21 -8.94 9.46 -13.11
N GLY A 22 -8.06 10.13 -13.85
CA GLY A 22 -8.44 10.77 -15.11
C GLY A 22 -8.64 9.74 -16.22
N CYS A 23 -9.89 9.56 -16.67
CA CYS A 23 -10.14 9.01 -18.01
C CYS A 23 -9.54 10.02 -19.01
N LYS A 24 -8.31 9.79 -19.44
CA LYS A 24 -7.78 10.47 -20.62
C LYS A 24 -8.48 9.84 -21.82
N ASP A 25 -9.55 10.48 -22.28
CA ASP A 25 -9.91 10.42 -23.69
C ASP A 25 -8.70 10.95 -24.47
N ASP A 26 -7.76 10.10 -24.89
CA ASP A 26 -6.96 10.31 -26.09
C ASP A 26 -5.90 9.22 -26.30
N LYS A 27 -6.07 8.49 -27.40
CA LYS A 27 -5.06 8.29 -28.46
C LYS A 27 -3.59 8.17 -28.00
N ASN A 28 -3.27 7.07 -27.33
CA ASN A 28 -1.90 6.55 -27.34
C ASN A 28 -1.99 5.01 -27.31
N ASP A 29 -1.21 4.34 -28.16
CA ASP A 29 -1.17 2.87 -28.32
C ASP A 29 -0.63 2.11 -27.08
N ASP A 30 -0.45 2.79 -25.94
CA ASP A 30 0.04 2.16 -24.73
C ASP A 30 -1.09 1.36 -24.07
N ALA A 31 -0.89 0.05 -23.97
CA ALA A 31 -1.85 -0.85 -23.36
C ALA A 31 -2.12 -0.45 -21.90
N VAL A 32 -3.39 -0.20 -21.58
CA VAL A 32 -3.84 0.00 -20.21
C VAL A 32 -4.19 -1.34 -19.56
N HIS A 33 -3.89 -1.46 -18.28
CA HIS A 33 -4.19 -2.65 -17.49
C HIS A 33 -4.90 -2.28 -16.19
N ALA A 34 -5.72 -3.20 -15.70
CA ALA A 34 -6.35 -3.07 -14.39
C ALA A 34 -5.38 -3.57 -13.30
N TYR A 35 -5.10 -2.71 -12.32
CA TYR A 35 -4.20 -2.96 -11.21
C TYR A 35 -4.93 -2.91 -9.87
N VAL A 36 -4.49 -3.73 -8.93
CA VAL A 36 -4.94 -3.73 -7.53
C VAL A 36 -3.75 -3.69 -6.59
N MET A 37 -3.84 -2.84 -5.57
CA MET A 37 -2.80 -2.71 -4.57
C MET A 37 -3.02 -3.73 -3.45
N ARG A 38 -1.91 -4.20 -2.85
CA ARG A 38 -1.93 -5.01 -1.63
C ARG A 38 -0.79 -4.56 -0.71
N ALA A 39 -1.00 -4.66 0.59
CA ALA A 39 0.03 -4.42 1.59
C ALA A 39 -0.16 -5.39 2.76
N ALA A 40 0.94 -5.93 3.29
CA ALA A 40 0.92 -6.83 4.43
C ALA A 40 2.24 -6.79 5.20
N ILE A 41 2.19 -7.16 6.48
CA ILE A 41 3.37 -7.53 7.27
C ILE A 41 3.95 -8.82 6.69
N THR A 42 5.25 -8.81 6.40
CA THR A 42 6.03 -9.97 5.97
C THR A 42 6.97 -10.50 7.04
N GLU A 43 7.39 -9.63 7.95
CA GLU A 43 8.21 -10.00 9.11
C GLU A 43 7.62 -9.34 10.35
N ALA A 44 7.08 -10.14 11.27
CA ALA A 44 6.35 -9.60 12.42
C ALA A 44 7.25 -9.04 13.53
N GLY A 45 8.56 -9.31 13.49
CA GLY A 45 9.47 -8.97 14.59
C GLY A 45 9.03 -9.65 15.90
N ASP A 46 8.68 -8.84 16.90
CA ASP A 46 8.17 -9.29 18.20
C ASP A 46 6.64 -9.09 18.36
N LEU A 47 5.94 -8.68 17.30
CA LEU A 47 4.50 -8.45 17.35
C LEU A 47 3.74 -9.77 17.60
N ASP A 48 2.75 -9.71 18.49
CA ASP A 48 1.84 -10.82 18.69
C ASP A 48 0.90 -11.01 17.48
N ALA A 49 0.33 -12.21 17.35
CA ALA A 49 -0.51 -12.59 16.22
C ALA A 49 -1.79 -11.74 16.08
N LEU A 50 -2.35 -11.25 17.20
CA LEU A 50 -3.54 -10.40 17.18
C LEU A 50 -3.17 -9.02 16.60
N THR A 51 -2.06 -8.45 17.03
CA THR A 51 -1.53 -7.18 16.52
C THR A 51 -1.21 -7.26 15.04
N VAL A 52 -0.56 -8.34 14.59
CA VAL A 52 -0.29 -8.59 13.15
C VAL A 52 -1.60 -8.68 12.36
N THR A 53 -2.59 -9.42 12.87
CA THR A 53 -3.90 -9.58 12.20
C THR A 53 -4.62 -8.24 12.06
N LEU A 54 -4.61 -7.42 13.11
CA LEU A 54 -5.22 -6.09 13.09
C LEU A 54 -4.56 -5.17 12.06
N ILE A 55 -3.22 -5.13 12.03
CA ILE A 55 -2.49 -4.29 11.06
C ILE A 55 -2.76 -4.75 9.63
N ASN A 56 -2.70 -6.07 9.37
CA ASN A 56 -2.97 -6.61 8.04
C ASN A 56 -4.41 -6.33 7.58
N SER A 57 -5.41 -6.46 8.46
CA SER A 57 -6.80 -6.14 8.13
C SER A 57 -7.00 -4.67 7.77
N GLU A 58 -6.32 -3.76 8.47
CA GLU A 58 -6.40 -2.33 8.19
C GLU A 58 -5.63 -1.96 6.91
N LEU A 59 -4.48 -2.56 6.64
CA LEU A 59 -3.75 -2.43 5.38
C LEU A 59 -4.58 -2.94 4.19
N GLU A 60 -5.25 -4.08 4.36
CA GLU A 60 -6.18 -4.61 3.36
C GLU A 60 -7.35 -3.66 3.12
N SER A 61 -7.98 -3.14 4.18
CA SER A 61 -9.06 -2.14 4.09
C SER A 61 -8.61 -0.89 3.34
N MET A 62 -7.41 -0.39 3.63
CA MET A 62 -6.80 0.74 2.94
C MET A 62 -6.61 0.47 1.44
N CYS A 63 -6.02 -0.67 1.10
CA CYS A 63 -5.81 -1.06 -0.31
C CYS A 63 -7.13 -1.27 -1.05
N ASN A 64 -8.15 -1.83 -0.39
CA ASN A 64 -9.48 -2.01 -0.96
C ASN A 64 -10.17 -0.66 -1.22
N GLN A 65 -9.95 0.35 -0.38
CA GLN A 65 -10.47 1.71 -0.58
C GLN A 65 -9.83 2.43 -1.78
N VAL A 66 -8.55 2.16 -2.08
CA VAL A 66 -7.92 2.63 -3.32
C VAL A 66 -8.63 2.06 -4.54
N GLY A 67 -9.07 0.81 -4.44
CA GLY A 67 -9.81 0.10 -5.48
C GLY A 67 -8.95 -0.30 -6.68
N THR A 68 -9.62 -0.76 -7.73
CA THR A 68 -8.97 -1.10 -8.99
C THR A 68 -8.63 0.16 -9.78
N LYS A 69 -7.43 0.22 -10.37
CA LYS A 69 -6.99 1.33 -11.21
C LYS A 69 -6.65 0.86 -12.60
N ILE A 70 -7.24 1.50 -13.61
CA ILE A 70 -6.96 1.23 -15.02
C ILE A 70 -5.91 2.25 -15.46
N LEU A 71 -4.69 1.80 -15.68
CA LEU A 71 -3.52 2.66 -15.91
C LEU A 71 -2.62 2.08 -16.99
N THR A 72 -1.84 2.93 -17.64
CA THR A 72 -0.63 2.49 -18.35
C THR A 72 0.42 1.97 -17.36
N GLU A 73 1.42 1.20 -17.81
CA GLU A 73 2.48 0.71 -16.92
C GLU A 73 3.29 1.87 -16.27
N SER A 74 3.52 2.96 -17.01
CA SER A 74 4.22 4.15 -16.49
C SER A 74 3.42 4.83 -15.37
N GLU A 75 2.13 5.09 -15.59
CA GLU A 75 1.25 5.67 -14.57
C GLU A 75 1.10 4.74 -13.36
N ALA A 76 1.03 3.43 -13.59
CA ALA A 76 0.98 2.43 -12.52
C ALA A 76 2.25 2.45 -11.65
N ARG A 77 3.43 2.61 -12.25
CA ARG A 77 4.71 2.75 -11.54
C ARG A 77 4.75 4.02 -10.71
N GLU A 78 4.38 5.16 -11.29
CA GLU A 78 4.36 6.45 -10.58
C GLU A 78 3.40 6.42 -9.39
N MET A 79 2.18 5.88 -9.59
CA MET A 79 1.23 5.69 -8.52
C MET A 79 1.79 4.78 -7.43
N PHE A 80 2.40 3.65 -7.81
CA PHE A 80 2.99 2.70 -6.87
C PHE A 80 4.05 3.36 -5.98
N ASP A 81 4.98 4.11 -6.57
CA ASP A 81 6.06 4.77 -5.82
C ASP A 81 5.53 5.82 -4.82
N LEU A 82 4.48 6.57 -5.20
CA LEU A 82 3.85 7.54 -4.30
C LEU A 82 3.11 6.85 -3.14
N MET A 83 2.37 5.78 -3.44
CA MET A 83 1.63 5.02 -2.45
C MET A 83 2.56 4.32 -1.46
N VAL A 84 3.63 3.69 -1.93
CA VAL A 84 4.67 3.09 -1.09
C VAL A 84 5.21 4.11 -0.09
N LYS A 85 5.61 5.31 -0.55
CA LYS A 85 6.14 6.36 0.34
C LYS A 85 5.13 6.78 1.41
N GLN A 86 3.85 6.84 1.08
CA GLN A 86 2.81 7.20 2.04
C GLN A 86 2.57 6.08 3.06
N ILE A 87 2.56 4.83 2.62
CA ILE A 87 2.40 3.67 3.51
C ILE A 87 3.60 3.57 4.45
N GLU A 88 4.82 3.67 3.91
CA GLU A 88 6.07 3.65 4.69
C GLU A 88 6.06 4.72 5.78
N LYS A 89 5.83 5.98 5.41
CA LYS A 89 5.70 7.10 6.38
C LYS A 89 4.59 6.86 7.42
N SER A 90 3.51 6.24 7.01
CA SER A 90 2.41 5.92 7.91
C SER A 90 2.79 4.83 8.91
N MET A 91 3.48 3.78 8.46
CA MET A 91 3.96 2.69 9.31
C MET A 91 5.07 3.17 10.26
N GLU A 92 6.01 3.99 9.78
CA GLU A 92 7.01 4.67 10.61
C GLU A 92 6.36 5.54 11.70
N SER A 93 5.16 6.08 11.45
CA SER A 93 4.46 6.89 12.45
C SER A 93 3.80 6.04 13.54
N ILE A 94 3.56 4.75 13.31
CA ILE A 94 2.95 3.85 14.29
C ILE A 94 3.90 3.68 15.48
N ASP A 95 3.30 3.58 16.65
CA ASP A 95 3.99 3.12 17.85
C ASP A 95 3.56 1.66 18.03
N PHE A 96 4.49 0.74 17.79
CA PHE A 96 4.27 -0.70 17.90
C PHE A 96 4.39 -1.19 19.36
N GLY A 97 4.63 -0.28 20.32
CA GLY A 97 4.92 -0.61 21.70
C GLY A 97 6.37 -1.07 21.89
N ASP A 98 6.60 -1.85 22.95
CA ASP A 98 7.92 -2.34 23.34
C ASP A 98 8.40 -3.50 22.43
N ILE A 99 8.60 -3.23 21.15
CA ILE A 99 9.24 -4.17 20.21
C ILE A 99 10.76 -3.99 20.24
N THR A 100 11.51 -5.07 20.04
CA THR A 100 12.99 -5.03 19.96
C THR A 100 13.52 -5.41 18.59
N LYS A 101 12.67 -5.99 17.74
CA LYS A 101 12.98 -6.34 16.35
C LYS A 101 12.22 -5.46 15.36
N PRO A 102 12.82 -5.12 14.21
CA PRO A 102 12.10 -4.43 13.14
C PRO A 102 10.87 -5.21 12.65
N VAL A 103 9.88 -4.47 12.17
CA VAL A 103 8.68 -5.02 11.54
C VAL A 103 8.78 -4.80 10.03
N GLY A 104 8.73 -5.87 9.25
CA GLY A 104 8.82 -5.84 7.79
C GLY A 104 7.45 -5.81 7.11
N PHE A 105 7.35 -5.03 6.05
CA PHE A 105 6.15 -4.85 5.24
C PHE A 105 6.46 -5.05 3.76
N THR A 106 5.53 -5.65 3.02
CA THR A 106 5.56 -5.68 1.56
C THR A 106 4.31 -5.02 1.01
N VAL A 107 4.52 -4.12 0.06
CA VAL A 107 3.47 -3.49 -0.75
C VAL A 107 3.65 -3.97 -2.19
N THR A 108 2.56 -4.42 -2.81
CA THR A 108 2.55 -4.85 -4.21
C THR A 108 1.48 -4.14 -4.99
N LEU A 109 1.75 -3.94 -6.28
CA LEU A 109 0.75 -3.64 -7.29
C LEU A 109 0.65 -4.85 -8.22
N ASN A 110 -0.54 -5.43 -8.31
CA ASN A 110 -0.78 -6.65 -9.06
C ASN A 110 -1.70 -6.37 -10.24
N TYR A 111 -1.51 -7.08 -11.34
CA TYR A 111 -2.52 -7.15 -12.39
C TYR A 111 -3.78 -7.82 -11.83
N GLN A 112 -4.95 -7.22 -12.07
CA GLN A 112 -6.22 -7.71 -11.50
C GLN A 112 -6.65 -9.05 -12.12
N ASN A 113 -6.38 -9.25 -13.40
CA ASN A 113 -6.86 -10.38 -14.19
C ASN A 113 -6.23 -11.72 -13.80
N ASP A 114 -4.93 -11.74 -13.49
CA ASP A 114 -4.18 -12.96 -13.18
C ASP A 114 -3.50 -12.93 -11.79
N GLY A 115 -3.59 -11.80 -11.08
CA GLY A 115 -2.99 -11.60 -9.76
C GLY A 115 -1.47 -11.50 -9.77
N LYS A 116 -0.82 -11.52 -10.95
CA LYS A 116 0.63 -11.43 -11.08
C LYS A 116 1.11 -10.09 -10.52
N VAL A 117 2.21 -10.14 -9.77
CA VAL A 117 2.85 -8.93 -9.24
C VAL A 117 3.51 -8.17 -10.39
N ALA A 118 3.06 -6.93 -10.61
CA ALA A 118 3.67 -5.99 -11.55
C ALA A 118 4.83 -5.25 -10.87
N PHE A 119 4.57 -4.70 -9.67
CA PHE A 119 5.55 -3.99 -8.85
C PHE A 119 5.49 -4.48 -7.40
N SER A 120 6.65 -4.48 -6.73
CA SER A 120 6.78 -4.88 -5.33
C SER A 120 7.83 -4.03 -4.64
N LYS A 121 7.56 -3.68 -3.39
CA LYS A 121 8.51 -3.05 -2.49
C LYS A 121 8.38 -3.66 -1.12
N THR A 122 9.52 -4.00 -0.53
CA THR A 122 9.63 -4.37 0.89
C THR A 122 10.41 -3.28 1.62
N PHE A 123 9.98 -2.97 2.84
CA PHE A 123 10.66 -2.06 3.76
C PHE A 123 10.46 -2.54 5.21
N THR A 124 11.26 -2.02 6.13
CA THR A 124 11.18 -2.32 7.56
C THR A 124 10.95 -1.05 8.36
N VAL A 125 10.23 -1.16 9.46
CA VAL A 125 10.13 -0.10 10.48
C VAL A 125 10.88 -0.57 11.71
N ASP A 126 11.90 0.20 12.09
CA ASP A 126 12.72 -0.10 13.27
C ASP A 126 11.98 0.25 14.57
N PRO A 127 12.33 -0.42 15.69
CA PRO A 127 11.90 -0.02 17.01
C PRO A 127 12.25 1.44 17.33
N LYS A 128 11.43 2.09 18.15
CA LYS A 128 11.62 3.50 18.56
C LYS A 128 12.21 3.62 19.96
#